data_AF-A0A0M0FB72-F1
#
_entry.id   AF-A0A0M0FB72-F1
#
_cell.length_a   1.000
_cell.length_b   1.000
_cell.length_c   1.000
_cell.angle_alpha   90.00
_cell.angle_beta   90.00
_cell.angle_gamma   90.00
#
_symmetry.space_group_name_H-M   'P 1'
#
loop_
_entity.id
_entity.type
_entity.pdbx_description
1 polymer ?
#
loop_
_entity_poly.entity_id
_entity_poly.type
_entity_poly.pdbx_seq_one_letter_code
_entity_poly.pdbx_strand_id
1 'polypeptide(L)'
;MTAADAPAPVAQPPVPPVLVRDYRRLLRLFPYTYRRAHEAEMLGHLLDGARPGQSRPTRVERWDLVRAAAREWLLAPLGSTPRQRRASTAVLVAVLPVLLALPTGRSLGSLATTLTSPATQQYALEWAPAAPAWALWAVGLALALAGRARAAARVGTAATGLLVVSLLTLGLAGDWHDVSRELGWLAPMLALLVVLRERETADPVVPRRALVASVTGALVLLRALAGVAQTVPALVLPVVSVSMWALAMAGPLALMGVLIGGGILARPFARQSLPVVLGVLAGLWVGRFGLLDGSPLNGPGPDVLVPQGLVVVGVLASARWIVNRADELTEARARAGAEEARSGAPHPGEPTAV
;
A
#
# COMPACT_ATOMS: atom_id res chain seq x y z
N MET A 1 15.63 63.17 -40.57
CA MET A 1 15.11 62.17 -39.61
C MET A 1 15.92 60.90 -39.79
N THR A 2 16.94 60.75 -38.95
CA THR A 2 17.97 59.70 -39.01
C THR A 2 17.47 58.43 -38.31
N ALA A 3 17.73 57.28 -38.92
CA ALA A 3 17.36 55.94 -38.45
C ALA A 3 18.12 55.46 -37.19
N ALA A 4 18.53 56.38 -36.31
CA ALA A 4 19.43 56.11 -35.18
C ALA A 4 18.75 55.93 -33.82
N ASP A 5 17.41 56.01 -33.77
CA ASP A 5 16.63 55.97 -32.52
C ASP A 5 15.75 54.71 -32.43
N ALA A 6 16.28 53.56 -32.87
CA ALA A 6 15.62 52.29 -32.60
C ALA A 6 15.79 51.98 -31.09
N PRO A 7 14.69 51.91 -30.31
CA PRO A 7 14.79 51.63 -28.88
C PRO A 7 15.50 50.29 -28.69
N ALA A 8 16.55 50.29 -27.86
CA ALA A 8 17.27 49.08 -27.50
C ALA A 8 16.25 48.00 -27.11
N PRO A 9 16.30 46.80 -27.70
CA PRO A 9 15.32 45.76 -27.43
C PRO A 9 15.33 45.50 -25.93
N VAL A 10 14.20 45.83 -25.27
CA VAL A 10 14.00 45.59 -23.85
C VAL A 10 14.32 44.12 -23.63
N ALA A 11 15.41 43.85 -22.89
CA ALA A 11 15.87 42.51 -22.62
C ALA A 11 14.69 41.73 -22.04
N GLN A 12 14.13 40.82 -22.83
CA GLN A 12 12.99 40.04 -22.39
C GLN A 12 13.40 39.33 -21.11
N PRO A 13 12.58 39.36 -20.04
CA PRO A 13 12.90 38.64 -18.83
C PRO A 13 13.16 37.17 -19.21
N PRO A 14 14.24 36.56 -18.69
CA PRO A 14 14.72 35.26 -19.17
C PRO A 14 13.68 34.14 -19.05
N VAL A 15 12.66 34.32 -18.19
CA VAL A 15 11.53 33.41 -18.03
C VAL A 15 10.23 34.22 -17.91
N PRO A 16 9.18 33.92 -18.69
CA PRO A 16 7.87 34.58 -18.55
C PRO A 16 7.22 34.26 -17.18
N PRO A 17 6.69 35.27 -16.45
CA PRO A 17 6.10 35.05 -15.11
C PRO A 17 4.86 34.14 -15.13
N VAL A 18 4.16 34.07 -16.27
CA VAL A 18 3.01 33.17 -16.47
C VAL A 18 3.42 31.70 -16.43
N LEU A 19 4.55 31.35 -17.06
CA LEU A 19 5.07 29.98 -17.07
C LEU A 19 5.39 29.50 -15.65
N VAL A 20 6.04 30.34 -14.85
CA VAL A 20 6.36 30.05 -13.44
C VAL A 20 5.08 29.78 -12.63
N ARG A 21 4.04 30.59 -12.84
CA ARG A 21 2.74 30.43 -12.17
C ARG A 21 2.07 29.11 -12.56
N ASP A 22 2.12 28.74 -13.84
CA ASP A 22 1.51 27.51 -14.33
C ASP A 22 2.27 26.27 -13.81
N TYR A 23 3.60 26.28 -13.79
CA TYR A 23 4.37 25.19 -13.16
C TYR A 23 4.09 25.09 -11.66
N ARG A 24 4.03 26.19 -10.91
CA ARG A 24 3.64 26.15 -9.49
C ARG A 24 2.24 25.58 -9.29
N ARG A 25 1.28 25.87 -10.18
CA ARG A 25 -0.06 25.26 -10.14
C ARG A 25 0.00 23.75 -10.35
N LEU A 26 0.82 23.27 -11.28
CA LEU A 26 1.00 21.84 -11.50
C LEU A 26 1.71 21.16 -10.32
N LEU A 27 2.72 21.82 -9.73
CA LEU A 27 3.42 21.29 -8.56
C LEU A 27 2.50 21.15 -7.35
N ARG A 28 1.38 21.89 -7.25
CA ARG A 28 0.35 21.69 -6.22
C ARG A 28 -0.37 20.34 -6.30
N LEU A 29 -0.19 19.56 -7.36
CA LEU A 29 -0.70 18.19 -7.42
C LEU A 29 0.09 17.24 -6.52
N PHE A 30 1.36 17.54 -6.21
CA PHE A 30 2.19 16.70 -5.36
C PHE A 30 1.75 16.79 -3.89
N PRO A 31 1.95 15.71 -3.08
CA PRO A 31 1.70 15.72 -1.65
C PRO A 31 2.43 16.87 -0.95
N TYR A 32 1.78 17.50 0.05
CA TYR A 32 2.31 18.69 0.73
C TYR A 32 3.73 18.50 1.28
N THR A 33 3.99 17.36 1.93
CA THR A 33 5.31 17.03 2.50
C THR A 33 6.40 16.94 1.43
N TYR A 34 6.06 16.38 0.27
CA TYR A 34 6.99 16.28 -0.86
C TYR A 34 7.28 17.66 -1.46
N ARG A 35 6.24 18.49 -1.67
CA ARG A 35 6.39 19.86 -2.16
C ARG A 35 7.27 20.71 -1.25
N ARG A 36 7.01 20.66 0.06
CA ARG A 36 7.79 21.44 1.05
C ARG A 36 9.30 21.18 0.94
N ALA A 37 9.70 19.95 0.59
CA ALA A 37 11.09 19.56 0.48
C ALA A 37 11.70 19.82 -0.91
N HIS A 38 10.96 19.60 -2.00
CA HIS A 38 11.52 19.56 -3.36
C HIS A 38 10.92 20.58 -4.34
N GLU A 39 9.96 21.42 -3.95
CA GLU A 39 9.29 22.34 -4.88
C GLU A 39 10.26 23.31 -5.56
N ALA A 40 11.23 23.86 -4.81
CA ALA A 40 12.23 24.77 -5.36
C ALA A 40 13.14 24.09 -6.39
N GLU A 41 13.60 22.88 -6.10
CA GLU A 41 14.44 22.06 -6.98
C GLU A 41 13.68 21.65 -8.26
N MET A 42 12.45 21.13 -8.11
CA MET A 42 11.60 20.76 -9.24
C MET A 42 11.29 21.97 -10.12
N LEU A 43 10.97 23.13 -9.52
CA LEU A 43 10.69 24.34 -10.27
C LEU A 43 11.94 24.82 -11.01
N GLY A 44 13.12 24.76 -10.38
CA GLY A 44 14.41 25.05 -11.02
C GLY A 44 14.61 24.19 -12.27
N HIS A 45 14.53 22.86 -12.13
CA HIS A 45 14.68 21.93 -13.25
C HIS A 45 13.67 22.15 -14.39
N LEU A 46 12.41 22.47 -14.06
CA LEU A 46 11.39 22.76 -15.08
C LEU A 46 11.64 24.07 -15.82
N LEU A 47 12.20 25.08 -15.15
CA LEU A 47 12.54 26.36 -15.76
C LEU A 47 13.83 26.27 -16.58
N ASP A 48 14.83 25.54 -16.09
CA ASP A 48 16.08 25.29 -16.82
C ASP A 48 15.85 24.48 -18.11
N GLY A 49 14.85 23.60 -18.11
CA GLY A 49 14.42 22.83 -19.28
C GLY A 49 13.46 23.54 -20.23
N ALA A 50 12.99 24.76 -19.90
CA ALA A 50 12.02 25.48 -20.70
C ALA A 50 12.66 26.04 -21.99
N ARG A 51 11.95 25.94 -23.12
CA ARG A 51 12.44 26.50 -24.39
C ARG A 51 12.45 28.03 -24.36
N PRO A 52 13.41 28.70 -25.02
CA PRO A 52 13.37 30.16 -25.17
C PRO A 52 12.03 30.62 -25.74
N GLY A 53 11.38 31.59 -25.08
CA GLY A 53 10.06 32.10 -25.47
C GLY A 53 8.87 31.24 -25.08
N GLN A 54 9.06 30.14 -24.33
CA GLN A 54 7.96 29.31 -23.85
C GLN A 54 7.11 30.06 -22.83
N SER A 55 5.83 30.28 -23.15
CA SER A 55 4.89 31.00 -22.28
C SER A 55 3.99 30.08 -21.45
N ARG A 56 3.86 28.81 -21.83
CA ARG A 56 3.00 27.81 -21.16
C ARG A 56 3.65 26.42 -21.12
N PRO A 57 3.32 25.58 -20.12
CA PRO A 57 3.76 24.19 -20.09
C PRO A 57 3.22 23.39 -21.27
N THR A 58 4.07 22.56 -21.87
CA THR A 58 3.68 21.66 -22.95
C THR A 58 2.70 20.59 -22.43
N ARG A 59 1.97 19.93 -23.34
CA ARG A 59 1.07 18.83 -22.96
C ARG A 59 1.83 17.64 -22.36
N VAL A 60 3.04 17.39 -22.88
CA VAL A 60 3.92 16.32 -22.41
C VAL A 60 4.40 16.60 -21.00
N GLU A 61 4.90 17.81 -20.70
CA GLU A 61 5.29 18.22 -19.35
C GLU A 61 4.13 18.11 -18.35
N ARG A 62 2.93 18.57 -18.74
CA ARG A 62 1.74 18.45 -17.88
C ARG A 62 1.42 17.01 -17.55
N TRP A 63 1.40 16.14 -18.56
CA TRP A 63 1.09 14.74 -18.36
C TRP A 63 2.16 14.03 -17.51
N ASP A 64 3.43 14.38 -17.71
CA ASP A 64 4.52 13.80 -16.93
C ASP A 64 4.47 14.26 -15.47
N LEU A 65 4.18 15.54 -15.20
CA LEU A 65 3.98 16.05 -13.84
C LEU A 65 2.76 15.44 -13.15
N VAL A 66 1.65 15.25 -13.86
CA VAL A 66 0.48 14.55 -13.33
C VAL A 66 0.82 13.10 -12.97
N ARG A 67 1.53 12.40 -13.86
CA ARG A 67 1.98 11.02 -13.62
C ARG A 67 2.95 10.94 -12.44
N ALA A 68 3.90 11.85 -12.35
CA ALA A 68 4.85 11.93 -11.24
C ALA A 68 4.14 12.23 -9.91
N ALA A 69 3.20 13.17 -9.90
CA ALA A 69 2.39 13.46 -8.72
C ALA A 69 1.53 12.26 -8.30
N ALA A 70 0.90 11.57 -9.25
CA ALA A 70 0.11 10.36 -8.97
C ALA A 70 0.98 9.24 -8.37
N ARG A 71 2.19 9.02 -8.93
CA ARG A 71 3.16 8.09 -8.35
C ARG A 71 3.54 8.49 -6.93
N GLU A 72 3.80 9.77 -6.68
CA GLU A 72 4.15 10.25 -5.34
C GLU A 72 3.00 10.10 -4.34
N TRP A 73 1.73 10.27 -4.76
CA TRP A 73 0.58 9.96 -3.92
C TRP A 73 0.47 8.46 -3.58
N LEU A 74 0.75 7.57 -4.54
CA LEU A 74 0.78 6.12 -4.28
C LEU A 74 1.90 5.71 -3.32
N LEU A 75 3.03 6.43 -3.34
CA LEU A 75 4.17 6.18 -2.45
C LEU A 75 4.08 6.94 -1.12
N ALA A 76 3.23 7.96 -1.01
CA ALA A 76 3.09 8.78 0.21
C ALA A 76 2.78 7.95 1.49
N PRO A 77 1.98 6.87 1.44
CA PRO A 77 1.77 5.99 2.60
C PRO A 77 3.04 5.24 3.05
N LEU A 78 4.03 5.07 2.18
CA LEU A 78 5.27 4.35 2.46
C LEU A 78 6.36 5.22 3.12
N GLY A 79 6.20 6.55 3.11
CA GLY A 79 7.16 7.47 3.69
C GLY A 79 7.41 8.71 2.83
N SER A 80 7.86 9.79 3.46
CA SER A 80 8.16 11.06 2.80
C SER A 80 9.56 11.08 2.18
N THR A 81 10.48 10.26 2.68
CA THR A 81 11.87 10.21 2.20
C THR A 81 12.21 8.87 1.54
N PRO A 82 13.18 8.81 0.62
CA PRO A 82 13.64 7.56 0.02
C PRO A 82 14.09 6.51 1.05
N ARG A 83 14.74 6.95 2.14
CA ARG A 83 15.17 6.06 3.24
C ARG A 83 13.98 5.44 3.97
N GLN A 84 12.95 6.24 4.27
CA GLN A 84 11.73 5.75 4.89
C GLN A 84 10.99 4.76 3.99
N ARG A 85 10.88 5.05 2.68
CA ARG A 85 10.29 4.14 1.69
C ARG A 85 11.04 2.82 1.58
N ARG A 86 12.38 2.85 1.60
CA ARG A 86 13.19 1.63 1.63
C ARG A 86 12.95 0.81 2.91
N ALA A 87 12.82 1.45 4.06
CA ALA A 87 12.53 0.75 5.31
C ALA A 87 11.11 0.14 5.32
N SER A 88 10.09 0.91 4.93
CA SER A 88 8.70 0.44 4.91
C SER A 88 8.47 -0.67 3.89
N THR A 89 9.00 -0.54 2.67
CA THR A 89 8.92 -1.60 1.66
C THR A 89 9.62 -2.87 2.11
N ALA A 90 10.70 -2.80 2.91
CA ALA A 90 11.37 -4.01 3.41
C ALA A 90 10.45 -4.82 4.33
N VAL A 91 9.74 -4.12 5.22
CA VAL A 91 8.76 -4.72 6.13
C VAL A 91 7.56 -5.26 5.36
N LEU A 92 7.01 -4.47 4.44
CA LEU A 92 5.81 -4.84 3.67
C LEU A 92 6.04 -6.02 2.73
N VAL A 93 7.23 -6.13 2.11
CA VAL A 93 7.61 -7.32 1.33
C VAL A 93 7.58 -8.58 2.20
N ALA A 94 7.93 -8.50 3.47
CA ALA A 94 7.88 -9.66 4.36
C ALA A 94 6.43 -9.96 4.81
N VAL A 95 5.67 -8.93 5.18
CA VAL A 95 4.35 -9.07 5.82
C VAL A 95 3.24 -9.40 4.82
N LEU A 96 3.14 -8.67 3.70
CA LEU A 96 2.00 -8.79 2.79
C LEU A 96 1.86 -10.18 2.14
N PRO A 97 2.94 -10.88 1.75
CA PRO A 97 2.84 -12.26 1.27
C PRO A 97 2.25 -13.24 2.27
N VAL A 98 2.58 -13.10 3.56
CA VAL A 98 2.01 -13.97 4.61
C VAL A 98 0.50 -13.78 4.68
N LEU A 99 0.06 -12.53 4.64
CA LEU A 99 -1.34 -12.15 4.67
C LEU A 99 -2.09 -12.64 3.41
N LEU A 100 -1.45 -12.61 2.25
CA LEU A 100 -2.02 -13.06 0.97
C LEU A 100 -1.91 -14.57 0.75
N ALA A 101 -1.08 -15.29 1.51
CA ALA A 101 -0.98 -16.74 1.43
C ALA A 101 -2.29 -17.43 1.88
N LEU A 102 -2.99 -16.86 2.87
CA LEU A 102 -4.27 -17.36 3.37
C LEU A 102 -5.37 -17.46 2.30
N PRO A 103 -5.78 -16.36 1.65
CA PRO A 103 -6.80 -16.41 0.60
C PRO A 103 -6.30 -17.19 -0.62
N THR A 104 -5.01 -17.10 -0.95
CA THR A 104 -4.42 -17.90 -2.05
C THR A 104 -4.60 -19.40 -1.78
N GLY A 105 -4.21 -19.88 -0.59
CA GLY A 105 -4.32 -21.27 -0.20
C GLY A 105 -5.77 -21.75 -0.17
N ARG A 106 -6.70 -20.92 0.34
CA ARG A 106 -8.13 -21.22 0.32
C ARG A 106 -8.67 -21.36 -1.10
N SER A 107 -8.43 -20.38 -1.96
CA SER A 107 -8.97 -20.36 -3.32
C SER A 107 -8.41 -21.49 -4.18
N LEU A 108 -7.11 -21.77 -4.06
CA LEU A 108 -6.47 -22.88 -4.76
C LEU A 108 -6.86 -24.25 -4.21
N GLY A 109 -7.04 -24.36 -2.89
CA GLY A 109 -7.55 -25.59 -2.26
C GLY A 109 -8.97 -25.90 -2.71
N SER A 110 -9.84 -24.89 -2.73
CA SER A 110 -11.22 -25.01 -3.24
C SER A 110 -11.22 -25.44 -4.71
N LEU A 111 -10.40 -24.81 -5.54
CA LEU A 111 -10.27 -25.19 -6.94
C LEU A 111 -9.79 -26.65 -7.09
N ALA A 112 -8.77 -27.05 -6.33
CA ALA A 112 -8.23 -28.40 -6.37
C ALA A 112 -9.30 -29.44 -5.99
N THR A 113 -10.08 -29.19 -4.93
CA THR A 113 -11.19 -30.09 -4.54
C THR A 113 -12.24 -30.20 -5.65
N THR A 114 -12.61 -29.08 -6.28
CA THR A 114 -13.60 -29.08 -7.36
C THR A 114 -13.10 -29.82 -8.61
N LEU A 115 -11.80 -29.74 -8.90
CA LEU A 115 -11.18 -30.43 -10.04
C LEU A 115 -11.01 -31.94 -9.82
N THR A 116 -10.94 -32.41 -8.58
CA THR A 116 -10.84 -33.86 -8.28
C THR A 116 -12.14 -34.63 -8.49
N SER A 117 -13.29 -33.94 -8.55
CA SER A 117 -14.60 -34.56 -8.75
C SER A 117 -15.11 -34.30 -10.18
N PRO A 118 -15.25 -35.33 -11.04
CA PRO A 118 -15.74 -35.17 -12.41
C PRO A 118 -17.09 -34.45 -12.51
N ALA A 119 -17.97 -34.66 -11.52
CA ALA A 119 -19.29 -34.05 -11.48
C ALA A 119 -19.24 -32.52 -11.29
N THR A 120 -18.17 -32.00 -10.69
CA THR A 120 -18.06 -30.57 -10.33
C THR A 120 -17.06 -29.80 -11.20
N GLN A 121 -16.28 -30.47 -12.04
CA GLN A 121 -15.26 -29.85 -12.91
C GLN A 121 -15.84 -28.72 -13.78
N GLN A 122 -17.02 -28.91 -14.35
CA GLN A 122 -17.68 -27.92 -15.21
C GLN A 122 -18.08 -26.62 -14.47
N TYR A 123 -18.22 -26.67 -13.14
CA TYR A 123 -18.63 -25.54 -12.30
C TYR A 123 -17.46 -24.87 -11.57
N ALA A 124 -16.22 -25.27 -11.86
CA ALA A 124 -15.04 -24.80 -11.13
C ALA A 124 -14.87 -23.28 -11.16
N LEU A 125 -15.11 -22.64 -12.32
CA LEU A 125 -15.02 -21.18 -12.46
C LEU A 125 -16.24 -20.45 -11.90
N GLU A 126 -17.40 -21.10 -11.87
CA GLU A 126 -18.61 -20.55 -11.28
C GLU A 126 -18.48 -20.47 -9.75
N TRP A 127 -17.93 -21.52 -9.12
CA TRP A 127 -17.79 -21.59 -7.67
C TRP A 127 -16.56 -20.86 -7.13
N ALA A 128 -15.56 -20.60 -8.00
CA ALA A 128 -14.33 -19.94 -7.61
C ALA A 128 -13.84 -18.93 -8.68
N PRO A 129 -14.62 -17.88 -8.96
CA PRO A 129 -14.31 -16.93 -10.04
C PRO A 129 -13.01 -16.16 -9.83
N ALA A 130 -12.54 -16.04 -8.58
CA ALA A 130 -11.26 -15.42 -8.23
C ALA A 130 -10.06 -16.39 -8.29
N ALA A 131 -10.27 -17.71 -8.43
CA ALA A 131 -9.17 -18.69 -8.39
C ALA A 131 -8.08 -18.46 -9.45
N PRO A 132 -8.40 -18.06 -10.71
CA PRO A 132 -7.38 -17.71 -11.70
C PRO A 132 -6.49 -16.54 -11.26
N ALA A 133 -7.07 -15.52 -10.62
CA ALA A 133 -6.32 -14.38 -10.09
C ALA A 133 -5.36 -14.85 -8.99
N TRP A 134 -5.85 -15.68 -8.06
CA TRP A 134 -5.04 -16.25 -6.97
C TRP A 134 -3.93 -17.17 -7.46
N ALA A 135 -4.16 -17.96 -8.52
CA ALA A 135 -3.13 -18.79 -9.16
C ALA A 135 -2.00 -17.94 -9.77
N LEU A 136 -2.35 -16.91 -10.54
CA LEU A 136 -1.36 -15.97 -11.06
C LEU A 136 -0.62 -15.27 -9.92
N TRP A 137 -1.32 -14.95 -8.83
CA TRP A 137 -0.71 -14.32 -7.68
C TRP A 137 0.33 -15.22 -7.01
N ALA A 138 0.05 -16.52 -6.85
CA ALA A 138 1.00 -17.51 -6.35
C ALA A 138 2.26 -17.59 -7.25
N VAL A 139 2.08 -17.55 -8.58
CA VAL A 139 3.20 -17.48 -9.53
C VAL A 139 4.01 -16.20 -9.35
N GLY A 140 3.34 -15.05 -9.18
CA GLY A 140 3.98 -13.76 -8.90
C GLY A 140 4.83 -13.81 -7.62
N LEU A 141 4.30 -14.44 -6.56
CA LEU A 141 5.02 -14.63 -5.31
C LEU A 141 6.24 -15.55 -5.47
N ALA A 142 6.11 -16.65 -6.20
CA ALA A 142 7.23 -17.54 -6.51
C ALA A 142 8.33 -16.81 -7.30
N LEU A 143 7.96 -15.96 -8.25
CA LEU A 143 8.90 -15.10 -8.99
C LEU A 143 9.59 -14.08 -8.07
N ALA A 144 8.86 -13.49 -7.12
CA ALA A 144 9.44 -12.58 -6.13
C ALA A 144 10.48 -13.29 -5.24
N LEU A 145 10.17 -14.50 -4.78
CA LEU A 145 11.09 -15.36 -4.02
C LEU A 145 12.34 -15.75 -4.81
N ALA A 146 12.18 -15.94 -6.12
CA ALA A 146 13.27 -16.19 -7.06
C ALA A 146 14.10 -14.92 -7.39
N GLY A 147 13.77 -13.76 -6.81
CA GLY A 147 14.47 -12.49 -7.06
C GLY A 147 14.10 -11.83 -8.39
N ARG A 148 13.06 -12.30 -9.08
CA ARG A 148 12.59 -11.75 -10.36
C ARG A 148 11.53 -10.68 -10.17
N ALA A 149 11.88 -9.59 -9.46
CA ALA A 149 10.95 -8.54 -9.06
C ALA A 149 10.13 -7.96 -10.22
N ARG A 150 10.75 -7.68 -11.38
CA ARG A 150 10.05 -7.17 -12.57
C ARG A 150 9.00 -8.14 -13.11
N ALA A 151 9.34 -9.43 -13.18
CA ALA A 151 8.41 -10.46 -13.63
C ALA A 151 7.27 -10.64 -12.61
N ALA A 152 7.61 -10.66 -11.31
CA ALA A 152 6.65 -10.72 -10.22
C ALA A 152 5.66 -9.54 -10.25
N ALA A 153 6.12 -8.31 -10.48
CA ALA A 153 5.26 -7.14 -10.57
C ALA A 153 4.34 -7.18 -11.81
N ARG A 154 4.82 -7.66 -12.96
CA ARG A 154 3.99 -7.84 -14.16
C ARG A 154 2.90 -8.89 -13.93
N VAL A 155 3.28 -10.06 -13.41
CA VAL A 155 2.33 -11.14 -13.06
C VAL A 155 1.36 -10.68 -11.98
N GLY A 156 1.83 -9.96 -10.96
CA GLY A 156 0.99 -9.37 -9.92
C GLY A 156 0.01 -8.33 -10.48
N THR A 157 0.42 -7.52 -11.47
CA THR A 157 -0.48 -6.59 -12.16
C THR A 157 -1.59 -7.34 -12.89
N ALA A 158 -1.24 -8.41 -13.61
CA ALA A 158 -2.21 -9.26 -14.32
C ALA A 158 -3.16 -9.95 -13.34
N ALA A 159 -2.64 -10.49 -12.23
CA ALA A 159 -3.43 -11.11 -11.16
C ALA A 159 -4.43 -10.13 -10.54
N THR A 160 -3.99 -8.92 -10.18
CA THR A 160 -4.87 -7.88 -9.64
C THR A 160 -5.92 -7.43 -10.65
N GLY A 161 -5.55 -7.27 -11.92
CA GLY A 161 -6.50 -6.95 -12.99
C GLY A 161 -7.55 -8.05 -13.17
N LEU A 162 -7.14 -9.32 -13.11
CA LEU A 162 -8.04 -10.47 -13.19
C LEU A 162 -8.99 -10.52 -11.98
N LEU A 163 -8.52 -10.21 -10.77
CA LEU A 163 -9.41 -10.10 -9.60
C LEU A 163 -10.45 -8.99 -9.78
N VAL A 164 -10.07 -7.83 -10.31
CA VAL A 164 -11.04 -6.75 -10.60
C VAL A 164 -12.09 -7.21 -11.61
N VAL A 165 -11.70 -7.96 -12.64
CA VAL A 165 -12.67 -8.55 -13.59
C VAL A 165 -13.59 -9.54 -12.88
N SER A 166 -13.07 -10.43 -12.03
CA SER A 166 -13.88 -11.36 -11.23
C SER A 166 -14.88 -10.65 -10.31
N LEU A 167 -14.47 -9.53 -9.70
CA LEU A 167 -15.35 -8.69 -8.87
C LEU A 167 -16.47 -8.04 -9.69
N LEU A 168 -16.16 -7.54 -10.88
CA LEU A 168 -17.16 -6.97 -11.79
C LEU A 168 -18.16 -8.05 -12.24
N THR A 169 -17.69 -9.25 -12.57
CA THR A 169 -18.58 -10.35 -12.96
C THR A 169 -19.50 -10.78 -11.81
N LEU A 170 -18.98 -10.85 -10.58
CA LEU A 170 -19.79 -11.13 -9.38
C LEU A 170 -20.82 -10.02 -9.12
N GLY A 171 -20.42 -8.75 -9.24
CA GLY A 171 -21.33 -7.62 -9.07
C GLY A 171 -22.45 -7.58 -10.11
N LEU A 172 -22.13 -7.91 -11.37
CA LEU A 172 -23.13 -8.04 -12.44
C LEU A 172 -24.08 -9.22 -12.24
N ALA A 173 -23.63 -10.29 -11.57
CA ALA A 173 -24.46 -11.42 -11.18
C ALA A 173 -25.35 -11.13 -9.96
N GLY A 174 -25.10 -10.03 -9.24
CA GLY A 174 -25.81 -9.66 -8.02
C GLY A 174 -25.22 -10.24 -6.73
N ASP A 175 -24.05 -10.90 -6.81
CA ASP A 175 -23.38 -11.58 -5.69
C ASP A 175 -22.56 -10.60 -4.83
N TRP A 176 -23.18 -9.52 -4.36
CA TRP A 176 -22.49 -8.43 -3.66
C TRP A 176 -21.79 -8.85 -2.36
N HIS A 177 -22.24 -9.95 -1.74
CA HIS A 177 -21.57 -10.54 -0.59
C HIS A 177 -20.17 -11.06 -0.93
N ASP A 178 -20.03 -11.78 -2.04
CA ASP A 178 -18.73 -12.27 -2.49
C ASP A 178 -17.88 -11.13 -3.07
N VAL A 179 -18.50 -10.13 -3.71
CA VAL A 179 -17.81 -8.88 -4.09
C VAL A 179 -17.18 -8.21 -2.87
N SER A 180 -17.95 -7.98 -1.80
CA SER A 180 -17.43 -7.30 -0.60
C SER A 180 -16.31 -8.11 0.07
N ARG A 181 -16.45 -9.44 0.12
CA ARG A 181 -15.44 -10.34 0.67
C ARG A 181 -14.13 -10.30 -0.11
N GLU A 182 -14.20 -10.36 -1.44
CA GLU A 182 -13.02 -10.35 -2.31
C GLU A 182 -12.41 -8.94 -2.45
N LEU A 183 -13.22 -7.88 -2.37
CA LEU A 183 -12.78 -6.49 -2.38
C LEU A 183 -11.80 -6.19 -1.23
N GLY A 184 -12.00 -6.80 -0.06
CA GLY A 184 -11.08 -6.66 1.07
C GLY A 184 -9.63 -7.08 0.74
N TRP A 185 -9.44 -8.01 -0.20
CA TRP A 185 -8.12 -8.49 -0.63
C TRP A 185 -7.44 -7.60 -1.69
N LEU A 186 -8.17 -6.69 -2.34
CA LEU A 186 -7.57 -5.77 -3.29
C LEU A 186 -6.55 -4.82 -2.63
N ALA A 187 -6.84 -4.35 -1.42
CA ALA A 187 -5.95 -3.47 -0.68
C ALA A 187 -4.54 -4.08 -0.47
N PRO A 188 -4.38 -5.29 0.09
CA PRO A 188 -3.06 -5.91 0.23
C PRO A 188 -2.39 -6.27 -1.10
N MET A 189 -3.14 -6.66 -2.14
CA MET A 189 -2.57 -6.94 -3.47
C MET A 189 -2.01 -5.68 -4.13
N LEU A 190 -2.75 -4.57 -4.07
CA LEU A 190 -2.29 -3.26 -4.57
C LEU A 190 -1.09 -2.76 -3.77
N ALA A 191 -1.13 -2.89 -2.44
CA ALA A 191 -0.03 -2.51 -1.57
C ALA A 191 1.25 -3.30 -1.93
N LEU A 192 1.16 -4.62 -2.11
CA LEU A 192 2.35 -5.39 -2.50
C LEU A 192 2.81 -5.05 -3.92
N LEU A 193 1.90 -4.81 -4.86
CA LEU A 193 2.27 -4.42 -6.21
C LEU A 193 3.06 -3.09 -6.24
N VAL A 194 2.59 -2.09 -5.48
CA VAL A 194 3.31 -0.82 -5.32
C VAL A 194 4.69 -1.05 -4.72
N VAL A 195 4.78 -1.88 -3.68
CA VAL A 195 6.04 -2.25 -3.02
C VAL A 195 7.00 -2.97 -3.97
N LEU A 196 6.51 -3.91 -4.79
CA LEU A 196 7.33 -4.63 -5.78
C LEU A 196 7.84 -3.69 -6.86
N ARG A 197 7.00 -2.78 -7.37
CA ARG A 197 7.41 -1.80 -8.39
C ARG A 197 8.43 -0.79 -7.86
N GLU A 198 8.24 -0.30 -6.64
CA GLU A 198 9.22 0.59 -6.01
C GLU A 198 10.56 -0.12 -5.75
N ARG A 199 10.54 -1.46 -5.61
CA ARG A 199 11.74 -2.27 -5.47
C ARG A 199 12.43 -2.62 -6.79
N GLU A 200 11.78 -2.47 -7.94
CA GLU A 200 12.41 -2.71 -9.25
C GLU A 200 13.60 -1.77 -9.51
N THR A 201 13.62 -0.61 -8.85
CA THR A 201 14.65 0.43 -8.96
C THR A 201 15.68 0.39 -7.83
N ALA A 202 15.51 -0.49 -6.84
CA ALA A 202 16.35 -0.55 -5.64
C ALA A 202 17.18 -1.85 -5.57
N ASP A 203 18.29 -1.83 -4.82
CA ASP A 203 19.21 -2.97 -4.72
C ASP A 203 18.55 -4.29 -4.22
N PRO A 204 18.88 -5.45 -4.81
CA PRO A 204 18.15 -6.70 -4.65
C PRO A 204 18.50 -7.54 -3.42
N VAL A 205 19.55 -7.20 -2.65
CA VAL A 205 20.24 -8.18 -1.78
C VAL A 205 19.53 -8.44 -0.43
N VAL A 206 19.02 -7.41 0.24
CA VAL A 206 18.48 -7.51 1.61
C VAL A 206 17.08 -8.18 1.74
N PRO A 207 16.12 -8.06 0.78
CA PRO A 207 14.75 -8.53 0.99
C PRO A 207 14.54 -10.05 0.83
N ARG A 208 15.46 -10.78 0.17
CA ARG A 208 15.21 -12.19 -0.18
C ARG A 208 15.09 -13.10 1.04
N ARG A 209 15.95 -12.95 2.05
CA ARG A 209 15.92 -13.79 3.27
C ARG A 209 14.65 -13.57 4.08
N ALA A 210 14.24 -12.30 4.24
CA ALA A 210 13.02 -11.95 4.95
C ALA A 210 11.77 -12.47 4.23
N LEU A 211 11.74 -12.37 2.90
CA LEU A 211 10.66 -12.92 2.07
C LEU A 211 10.60 -14.45 2.13
N VAL A 212 11.75 -15.13 2.04
CA VAL A 212 11.80 -16.61 2.17
C VAL A 212 11.31 -17.03 3.55
N ALA A 213 11.83 -16.42 4.63
CA ALA A 213 11.41 -16.74 5.99
C ALA A 213 9.91 -16.51 6.20
N SER A 214 9.36 -15.41 5.67
CA SER A 214 7.95 -15.09 5.82
C SER A 214 7.06 -16.06 5.05
N VAL A 215 7.40 -16.38 3.80
CA VAL A 215 6.62 -17.34 3.01
C VAL A 215 6.73 -18.76 3.59
N THR A 216 7.92 -19.21 4.00
CA THR A 216 8.06 -20.51 4.66
C THR A 216 7.22 -20.56 5.94
N GLY A 217 7.24 -19.50 6.76
CA GLY A 217 6.38 -19.40 7.95
C GLY A 217 4.89 -19.46 7.61
N ALA A 218 4.46 -18.76 6.56
CA ALA A 218 3.07 -18.78 6.10
C ALA A 218 2.64 -20.18 5.62
N LEU A 219 3.50 -20.88 4.89
CA LEU A 219 3.24 -22.25 4.43
C LEU A 219 3.16 -23.25 5.59
N VAL A 220 4.03 -23.12 6.59
CA VAL A 220 3.98 -23.93 7.81
C VAL A 220 2.68 -23.68 8.57
N LEU A 221 2.28 -22.42 8.73
CA LEU A 221 1.03 -22.04 9.39
C LEU A 221 -0.18 -22.60 8.64
N LEU A 222 -0.22 -22.45 7.31
CA LEU A 222 -1.28 -23.02 6.47
C LEU A 222 -1.40 -24.53 6.62
N ARG A 223 -0.25 -25.23 6.62
CA ARG A 223 -0.23 -26.69 6.80
C ARG A 223 -0.70 -27.09 8.20
N ALA A 224 -0.33 -26.34 9.24
CA ALA A 224 -0.80 -26.58 10.60
C ALA A 224 -2.33 -26.40 10.72
N LEU A 225 -2.86 -25.31 10.15
CA LEU A 225 -4.31 -25.05 10.12
C LEU A 225 -5.07 -26.15 9.36
N ALA A 226 -4.54 -26.62 8.22
CA ALA A 226 -5.11 -27.72 7.48
C ALA A 226 -5.13 -29.03 8.28
N GLY A 227 -4.05 -29.32 9.02
CA GLY A 227 -3.98 -30.49 9.89
C GLY A 227 -5.02 -30.45 11.03
N VAL A 228 -5.20 -29.30 11.68
CA VAL A 228 -6.23 -29.11 12.71
C VAL A 228 -7.63 -29.33 12.13
N ALA A 229 -7.92 -28.76 10.95
CA ALA A 229 -9.21 -28.93 10.29
C ALA A 229 -9.56 -30.40 9.98
N GLN A 230 -8.56 -31.23 9.64
CA GLN A 230 -8.75 -32.66 9.39
C GLN A 230 -9.01 -33.48 10.67
N THR A 231 -8.60 -32.97 11.83
CA THR A 231 -8.75 -33.69 13.12
C THR A 231 -10.09 -33.43 13.83
N VAL A 232 -10.87 -32.44 13.39
CA VAL A 232 -12.17 -32.12 14.00
C VAL A 232 -13.25 -33.04 13.38
N PRO A 233 -13.92 -33.89 14.19
CA PRO A 233 -14.91 -34.84 13.68
C PRO A 233 -16.10 -34.15 12.99
N ALA A 234 -16.53 -34.70 11.85
CA ALA A 234 -17.61 -34.17 11.00
C ALA A 234 -18.96 -33.93 11.73
N LEU A 235 -19.17 -34.58 12.88
CA LEU A 235 -20.44 -34.58 13.61
C LEU A 235 -20.74 -33.25 14.36
N VAL A 236 -19.74 -32.39 14.58
CA VAL A 236 -19.91 -31.11 15.32
C VAL A 236 -20.18 -29.92 14.37
N LEU A 237 -20.09 -30.13 13.05
CA LEU A 237 -20.00 -29.02 12.09
C LEU A 237 -21.26 -28.16 11.88
N PRO A 238 -22.51 -28.64 11.80
CA PRO A 238 -23.57 -27.80 11.21
C PRO A 238 -24.02 -26.60 12.08
N VAL A 239 -23.98 -26.69 13.41
CA VAL A 239 -24.44 -25.60 14.31
C VAL A 239 -23.28 -24.71 14.80
N VAL A 240 -22.05 -25.21 14.75
CA VAL A 240 -20.84 -24.53 15.24
C VAL A 240 -19.99 -23.97 14.09
N SER A 241 -20.20 -24.41 12.85
CA SER A 241 -19.36 -24.10 11.68
C SER A 241 -19.28 -22.61 11.35
N VAL A 242 -20.38 -21.86 11.34
CA VAL A 242 -20.32 -20.45 10.90
C VAL A 242 -19.56 -19.58 11.92
N SER A 243 -19.78 -19.82 13.22
CA SER A 243 -19.18 -19.07 14.33
C SER A 243 -17.70 -19.44 14.55
N MET A 244 -17.36 -20.73 14.50
CA MET A 244 -15.97 -21.18 14.61
C MET A 244 -15.14 -20.84 13.38
N TRP A 245 -15.73 -20.76 12.18
CA TRP A 245 -14.99 -20.38 10.98
C TRP A 245 -14.74 -18.86 10.93
N ALA A 246 -15.69 -18.06 11.43
CA ALA A 246 -15.46 -16.64 11.70
C ALA A 246 -14.36 -16.45 12.74
N LEU A 247 -14.39 -17.16 13.88
CA LEU A 247 -13.33 -17.11 14.90
C LEU A 247 -11.98 -17.66 14.41
N ALA A 248 -11.98 -18.74 13.63
CA ALA A 248 -10.77 -19.38 13.10
C ALA A 248 -10.10 -18.56 12.00
N MET A 249 -10.81 -17.63 11.35
CA MET A 249 -10.21 -16.71 10.37
C MET A 249 -9.95 -15.33 10.99
N ALA A 250 -10.84 -14.83 11.85
CA ALA A 250 -10.68 -13.56 12.55
C ALA A 250 -9.57 -13.60 13.60
N GLY A 251 -9.47 -14.71 14.35
CA GLY A 251 -8.47 -14.91 15.40
C GLY A 251 -7.04 -14.83 14.86
N PRO A 252 -6.66 -15.58 13.81
CA PRO A 252 -5.34 -15.50 13.21
C PRO A 252 -5.05 -14.15 12.56
N LEU A 253 -6.04 -13.50 11.92
CA LEU A 253 -5.87 -12.16 11.35
C LEU A 253 -5.68 -11.09 12.43
N ALA A 254 -6.44 -11.17 13.53
CA ALA A 254 -6.28 -10.28 14.68
C ALA A 254 -4.94 -10.51 15.39
N LEU A 255 -4.56 -11.79 15.62
CA LEU A 255 -3.28 -12.15 16.22
C LEU A 255 -2.11 -11.72 15.33
N MET A 256 -2.19 -11.95 14.02
CA MET A 256 -1.21 -11.42 13.07
C MET A 256 -1.16 -9.89 13.13
N GLY A 257 -2.32 -9.21 13.15
CA GLY A 257 -2.38 -7.76 13.29
C GLY A 257 -1.69 -7.26 14.55
N VAL A 258 -1.88 -7.95 15.68
CA VAL A 258 -1.23 -7.62 16.96
C VAL A 258 0.27 -7.90 16.93
N LEU A 259 0.70 -9.05 16.40
CA LEU A 259 2.11 -9.42 16.33
C LEU A 259 2.89 -8.53 15.35
N ILE A 260 2.30 -8.26 14.18
CA ILE A 260 2.84 -7.35 13.17
C ILE A 260 2.84 -5.93 13.72
N GLY A 261 1.74 -5.48 14.33
CA GLY A 261 1.62 -4.15 14.92
C GLY A 261 2.62 -3.92 16.06
N GLY A 262 2.73 -4.87 16.99
CA GLY A 262 3.69 -4.82 18.10
C GLY A 262 5.14 -4.86 17.61
N GLY A 263 5.47 -5.73 16.66
CA GLY A 263 6.80 -5.81 16.06
C GLY A 263 7.19 -4.56 15.26
N ILE A 264 6.21 -3.93 14.61
CA ILE A 264 6.41 -2.66 13.89
C ILE A 264 6.58 -1.50 14.88
N LEU A 265 5.77 -1.42 15.94
CA LEU A 265 5.85 -0.35 16.94
C LEU A 265 7.18 -0.39 17.71
N ALA A 266 7.68 -1.59 18.01
CA ALA A 266 8.95 -1.80 18.69
C ALA A 266 10.17 -1.35 17.86
N ARG A 267 10.03 -1.19 16.54
CA ARG A 267 11.15 -0.85 15.64
C ARG A 267 10.92 0.52 15.00
N PRO A 268 11.70 1.56 15.36
CA PRO A 268 11.48 2.91 14.85
C PRO A 268 11.50 3.01 13.33
N PHE A 269 12.33 2.19 12.66
CA PHE A 269 12.38 2.14 11.19
C PHE A 269 11.16 1.49 10.54
N ALA A 270 10.42 0.64 11.26
CA ALA A 270 9.25 -0.05 10.74
C ALA A 270 7.98 0.81 10.83
N ARG A 271 7.97 1.87 11.64
CA ARG A 271 6.80 2.74 11.87
C ARG A 271 6.20 3.32 10.58
N GLN A 272 7.00 3.51 9.54
CA GLN A 272 6.53 4.00 8.25
C GLN A 272 5.66 2.99 7.48
N SER A 273 5.65 1.72 7.87
CA SER A 273 4.76 0.69 7.30
C SER A 273 3.40 0.62 7.99
N LEU A 274 3.24 1.19 9.19
CA LEU A 274 1.98 1.16 9.95
C LEU A 274 0.77 1.67 9.16
N PRO A 275 0.84 2.80 8.43
CA PRO A 275 -0.33 3.29 7.70
C PRO A 275 -0.82 2.26 6.69
N VAL A 276 0.09 1.66 5.91
CA VAL A 276 -0.27 0.63 4.92
C VAL A 276 -0.81 -0.62 5.59
N VAL A 277 -0.18 -1.11 6.66
CA VAL A 277 -0.66 -2.29 7.38
C VAL A 277 -2.05 -2.04 7.98
N LEU A 278 -2.27 -0.91 8.64
CA LEU A 278 -3.56 -0.55 9.21
C LEU A 278 -4.64 -0.36 8.14
N GLY A 279 -4.30 0.25 6.99
CA GLY A 279 -5.20 0.35 5.84
C GLY A 279 -5.59 -1.01 5.28
N VAL A 280 -4.62 -1.93 5.14
CA VAL A 280 -4.87 -3.30 4.71
C VAL A 280 -5.77 -4.03 5.70
N LEU A 281 -5.45 -3.96 7.00
CA LEU A 281 -6.25 -4.60 8.05
C LEU A 281 -7.68 -4.02 8.10
N ALA A 282 -7.83 -2.70 7.94
CA ALA A 282 -9.14 -2.07 7.84
C ALA A 282 -9.91 -2.57 6.61
N GLY A 283 -9.26 -2.67 5.44
CA GLY A 283 -9.89 -3.20 4.22
C GLY A 283 -10.36 -4.65 4.38
N LEU A 284 -9.54 -5.48 5.02
CA LEU A 284 -9.91 -6.86 5.34
C LEU A 284 -11.05 -6.94 6.34
N TRP A 285 -11.00 -6.15 7.41
CA TRP A 285 -12.01 -6.14 8.45
C TRP A 285 -13.36 -5.69 7.88
N VAL A 286 -13.34 -4.59 7.14
CA VAL A 286 -14.51 -4.01 6.49
C VAL A 286 -15.11 -4.96 5.44
N GLY A 287 -14.29 -5.54 4.57
CA GLY A 287 -14.76 -6.50 3.56
C GLY A 287 -15.28 -7.82 4.15
N ARG A 288 -14.84 -8.19 5.37
CA ARG A 288 -15.23 -9.45 6.00
C ARG A 288 -16.44 -9.34 6.92
N PHE A 289 -16.55 -8.24 7.66
CA PHE A 289 -17.58 -8.04 8.68
C PHE A 289 -18.66 -7.03 8.28
N GLY A 290 -18.44 -6.25 7.22
CA GLY A 290 -19.26 -5.08 6.93
C GLY A 290 -19.03 -3.96 7.95
N LEU A 291 -19.45 -2.74 7.61
CA LEU A 291 -19.37 -1.59 8.53
C LEU A 291 -20.66 -1.35 9.30
N LEU A 292 -21.82 -1.75 8.73
CA LEU A 292 -23.11 -1.20 9.12
C LEU A 292 -24.30 -2.19 9.06
N ASP A 293 -24.09 -3.47 8.78
CA ASP A 293 -25.22 -4.42 8.66
C ASP A 293 -25.24 -5.48 9.77
N GLY A 294 -26.28 -5.41 10.60
CA GLY A 294 -26.62 -6.37 11.65
C GLY A 294 -27.36 -7.61 11.14
N SER A 295 -27.51 -7.79 9.83
CA SER A 295 -28.16 -8.99 9.27
C SER A 295 -27.30 -9.66 8.20
N PRO A 296 -26.73 -10.85 8.47
CA PRO A 296 -25.99 -11.64 7.47
C PRO A 296 -26.86 -12.14 6.29
N LEU A 297 -28.17 -11.83 6.27
CA LEU A 297 -29.12 -12.35 5.28
C LEU A 297 -29.40 -11.37 4.13
N ASN A 298 -29.15 -10.07 4.31
CA ASN A 298 -29.28 -9.07 3.24
C ASN A 298 -27.88 -8.59 2.89
N GLY A 299 -27.28 -9.19 1.86
CA GLY A 299 -25.94 -8.81 1.42
C GLY A 299 -25.83 -7.30 1.16
N PRO A 300 -24.65 -6.70 1.41
CA PRO A 300 -24.47 -5.25 1.26
C PRO A 300 -24.76 -4.85 -0.19
N GLY A 301 -25.69 -3.91 -0.39
CA GLY A 301 -25.91 -3.31 -1.71
C GLY A 301 -24.67 -2.53 -2.19
N PRO A 302 -24.65 -2.10 -3.48
CA PRO A 302 -23.55 -1.31 -4.04
C PRO A 302 -23.26 -0.03 -3.25
N ASP A 303 -24.28 0.51 -2.57
CA ASP A 303 -24.20 1.72 -1.74
C ASP A 303 -23.24 1.56 -0.54
N VAL A 304 -22.92 0.33 -0.14
CA VAL A 304 -22.01 0.06 0.99
C VAL A 304 -20.54 0.11 0.54
N LEU A 305 -20.22 -0.08 -0.75
CA LEU A 305 -18.82 -0.13 -1.21
C LEU A 305 -18.10 1.22 -1.05
N VAL A 306 -18.81 2.32 -1.24
CA VAL A 306 -18.26 3.68 -1.08
C VAL A 306 -17.83 3.96 0.37
N PRO A 307 -18.70 3.80 1.40
CA PRO A 307 -18.29 4.00 2.79
C PRO A 307 -17.18 3.03 3.21
N GLN A 308 -17.15 1.79 2.68
CA GLN A 308 -16.04 0.86 2.92
C GLN A 308 -14.70 1.44 2.43
N GLY A 309 -14.66 1.93 1.18
CA GLY A 309 -13.48 2.59 0.63
C GLY A 309 -13.05 3.82 1.44
N LEU A 310 -14.02 4.64 1.87
CA LEU A 310 -13.75 5.81 2.70
C LEU A 310 -13.15 5.45 4.07
N VAL A 311 -13.59 4.36 4.71
CA VAL A 311 -12.98 3.90 5.96
C VAL A 311 -11.53 3.47 5.75
N VAL A 312 -11.22 2.72 4.69
CA VAL A 312 -9.84 2.31 4.39
C VAL A 312 -8.95 3.54 4.16
N VAL A 313 -9.42 4.50 3.36
CA VAL A 313 -8.69 5.75 3.09
C VAL A 313 -8.55 6.59 4.36
N GLY A 314 -9.60 6.67 5.19
CA GLY A 314 -9.60 7.38 6.46
C GLY A 314 -8.60 6.79 7.46
N VAL A 315 -8.55 5.47 7.59
CA VAL A 315 -7.57 4.76 8.44
C VAL A 315 -6.15 4.99 7.94
N LEU A 316 -5.90 4.88 6.63
CA LEU A 316 -4.60 5.18 6.02
C LEU A 316 -4.15 6.62 6.32
N ALA A 317 -5.03 7.59 6.10
CA ALA A 317 -4.74 9.00 6.31
C ALA A 317 -4.48 9.32 7.79
N SER A 318 -5.31 8.78 8.69
CA SER A 318 -5.19 8.98 10.14
C SER A 318 -3.90 8.36 10.68
N ALA A 319 -3.63 7.10 10.33
CA ALA A 319 -2.39 6.42 10.71
C ALA A 319 -1.15 7.17 10.18
N ARG A 320 -1.22 7.67 8.94
CA ARG A 320 -0.13 8.45 8.35
C ARG A 320 0.10 9.76 9.10
N TRP A 321 -0.97 10.46 9.46
CA TRP A 321 -0.90 11.67 10.26
C TRP A 321 -0.26 11.40 11.63
N ILE A 322 -0.69 10.34 12.32
CA ILE A 322 -0.13 9.94 13.63
C ILE A 322 1.37 9.66 13.52
N VAL A 323 1.80 8.87 12.51
CA VAL A 323 3.22 8.55 12.29
C VAL A 323 4.04 9.82 12.03
N ASN A 324 3.54 10.72 11.18
CA ASN A 324 4.23 11.99 10.92
C ASN A 324 4.38 12.84 12.20
N ARG A 325 3.33 12.91 13.03
CA ARG A 325 3.40 13.67 14.29
C ARG A 325 4.35 13.02 15.30
N ALA A 326 4.42 11.70 15.36
CA ALA A 326 5.38 11.01 16.20
C ALA A 326 6.84 11.29 15.76
N ASP A 327 7.09 11.35 14.45
CA ASP A 327 8.41 11.67 13.90
C ASP A 327 8.79 13.13 14.21
N GLU A 328 7.88 14.09 13.98
CA GLU A 328 8.11 15.51 14.27
C GLU A 328 8.42 15.75 15.75
N LEU A 329 7.70 15.08 16.66
CA LEU A 329 7.97 15.16 18.10
C LEU A 329 9.34 14.56 18.46
N THR A 330 9.75 13.48 17.78
CA THR A 330 11.05 12.86 18.00
C THR A 330 12.18 13.79 17.54
N GLU A 331 12.02 14.44 16.39
CA GLU A 331 12.98 15.44 15.87
C GLU A 331 13.04 16.70 16.73
N ALA A 332 11.91 17.15 17.28
CA ALA A 332 11.87 18.30 18.19
C ALA A 332 12.61 18.00 19.50
N ARG A 333 12.41 16.81 20.09
CA ARG A 333 13.14 16.38 21.29
C ARG A 333 14.64 16.25 21.04
N ALA A 334 15.03 15.70 19.89
CA ALA A 334 16.44 15.60 19.51
C ALA A 334 17.12 16.97 19.37
N ARG A 335 16.42 17.97 18.81
CA ARG A 335 16.93 19.34 18.71
C ARG A 335 17.06 20.01 20.08
N ALA A 336 16.06 19.89 20.93
CA ALA A 336 16.11 20.44 22.29
C ALA A 336 17.28 19.87 23.09
N GLY A 337 17.49 18.55 23.05
CA GLY A 337 18.64 17.92 23.72
C GLY A 337 19.99 18.35 23.13
N ALA A 338 20.07 18.61 21.82
CA ALA A 338 21.28 19.14 21.20
C ALA A 338 21.56 20.61 21.55
N GLU A 339 20.52 21.42 21.74
CA GLU A 339 20.63 22.81 22.20
C GLU A 339 21.06 22.89 23.67
N GLU A 340 20.50 22.04 24.52
CA GLU A 340 20.90 21.90 25.93
C GLU A 340 22.36 21.44 26.06
N ALA A 341 22.78 20.46 25.26
CA ALA A 341 24.18 20.01 25.22
C ALA A 341 25.15 21.10 24.71
N ARG A 342 24.69 22.01 23.84
CA ARG A 342 25.52 23.12 23.31
C ARG A 342 25.57 24.32 24.24
N SER A 343 24.50 24.59 25.00
CA SER A 343 24.46 25.75 25.88
C SER A 343 25.42 25.62 27.06
N GLY A 344 25.94 24.41 27.34
CA GLY A 344 26.89 24.16 28.42
C GLY A 344 26.35 24.61 29.78
N ALA A 345 25.03 24.80 29.89
CA ALA A 345 24.41 25.32 31.09
C ALA A 345 24.63 24.26 32.20
N PRO A 346 25.28 24.61 33.32
CA PRO A 346 25.47 23.69 34.42
C PRO A 346 24.11 23.13 34.83
N HIS A 347 24.04 21.81 35.00
CA HIS A 347 22.79 21.14 35.30
C HIS A 347 22.23 21.73 36.59
N PRO A 348 20.97 22.19 36.64
CA PRO A 348 20.41 22.84 37.82
C PRO A 348 20.37 21.82 38.95
N GLY A 349 21.39 21.83 39.80
CA GLY A 349 21.62 20.81 40.83
C GLY A 349 23.06 20.31 40.96
N GLU A 350 23.98 20.64 40.05
CA GLU A 350 25.41 20.38 40.29
C GLU A 350 25.90 21.35 41.39
N PRO A 351 26.37 20.83 42.55
CA PRO A 351 26.92 21.67 43.60
C PRO A 351 28.15 22.36 43.01
N THR A 352 28.11 23.69 42.92
CA THR A 352 29.29 24.51 42.66
C THR A 352 30.34 24.14 43.68
N ALA A 353 31.40 23.46 43.24
CA ALA A 353 32.57 23.24 44.05
C ALA A 353 33.14 24.63 44.41
N VAL A 354 32.95 25.01 45.67
CA VAL A 354 33.53 26.21 46.29
C VAL A 354 34.96 25.92 46.68
#